data_AF-D6U0G8-F1
#
_entry.id   AF-D6U0G8-F1
#
_cell.length_a   1.000
_cell.length_b   1.000
_cell.length_c   1.000
_cell.angle_alpha   90.00
_cell.angle_beta   90.00
_cell.angle_gamma   90.00
#
_symmetry.space_group_name_H-M   'P 1'
#
loop_
_entity.id
_entity.type
_entity.pdbx_description
1 polymer ?
#
loop_
_entity_poly.entity_id
_entity_poly.type
_entity_poly.pdbx_seq_one_letter_code
_entity_poly.pdbx_strand_id
1 'polypeptide(L)' 'MPKAQRERRERTDNYHVLIQWCQTPEQRLYEQIRPVVLYGIPPVERAQETGLAESTLRRAAAAFDTHGMMSLFRPTKA' A
#
# COMPACT_ATOMS: atom_id res chain seq x y z
N MET A 1 -15.20 -14.03 -11.71
CA MET A 1 -14.16 -13.26 -11.01
C MET A 1 -14.71 -11.87 -10.73
N PRO A 2 -14.79 -11.40 -9.48
CA PRO A 2 -15.20 -10.02 -9.21
C PRO A 2 -14.24 -9.04 -9.91
N LYS A 3 -14.77 -7.91 -10.39
CA LYS A 3 -13.98 -6.86 -11.04
C LYS A 3 -12.93 -6.34 -10.04
N ALA A 4 -11.67 -6.24 -10.47
CA ALA A 4 -10.62 -5.66 -9.64
C ALA A 4 -11.01 -4.22 -9.25
N GLN A 5 -10.80 -3.87 -7.98
CA GLN A 5 -11.14 -2.55 -7.44
C GLN A 5 -10.32 -1.43 -8.10
N ARG A 6 -9.09 -1.74 -8.52
CA ARG A 6 -8.12 -0.78 -9.06
C ARG A 6 -7.66 -1.25 -10.43
N GLU A 7 -7.45 -0.30 -11.34
CA GLU A 7 -6.88 -0.55 -12.65
C GLU A 7 -5.40 -0.92 -12.50
N ARG A 8 -4.97 -1.98 -13.18
CA ARG A 8 -3.57 -2.41 -13.16
C ARG A 8 -2.75 -1.54 -14.10
N ARG A 9 -1.64 -0.99 -13.58
CA ARG A 9 -0.72 -0.13 -14.33
C ARG A 9 0.71 -0.63 -14.16
N GLU A 10 1.56 -0.28 -15.11
CA GLU A 10 2.98 -0.56 -15.02
C GLU A 10 3.61 0.21 -13.84
N ARG A 11 4.44 -0.51 -13.07
CA ARG A 11 5.13 0.05 -11.91
C ARG A 11 6.44 0.70 -12.35
N THR A 12 6.80 1.79 -11.70
CA THR A 12 8.13 2.40 -11.84
C THR A 12 9.14 1.91 -10.81
N ASP A 13 8.68 1.17 -9.79
CA ASP A 13 9.52 0.65 -8.71
C ASP A 13 9.88 -0.83 -8.91
N ASN A 14 11.16 -1.17 -8.67
CA ASN A 14 11.61 -2.55 -8.58
C ASN A 14 11.90 -2.89 -7.11
N TYR A 15 10.87 -3.37 -6.41
CA TYR A 15 10.93 -3.64 -4.98
C TYR A 15 11.97 -4.71 -4.59
N HIS A 16 12.25 -5.67 -5.46
CA HIS A 16 13.25 -6.71 -5.20
C HIS A 16 14.69 -6.20 -5.26
N VAL A 17 14.90 -5.04 -5.90
CA VAL A 17 16.23 -4.45 -6.08
C VAL A 17 16.42 -3.22 -5.19
N LEU A 18 15.34 -2.52 -4.83
CA LEU A 18 15.38 -1.27 -4.08
C LEU A 18 14.45 -1.33 -2.87
N ILE A 19 15.03 -1.13 -1.68
CA ILE A 19 14.27 -0.88 -0.44
C ILE A 19 14.19 0.64 -0.24
N GLN A 20 12.97 1.14 -0.09
CA GLN A 20 12.71 2.56 0.10
C GLN A 20 13.17 3.03 1.48
N TRP A 21 13.97 4.08 1.52
CA TRP A 21 14.39 4.70 2.77
C TRP A 21 13.26 5.56 3.34
N CYS A 22 12.65 5.08 4.43
CA CYS A 22 11.51 5.73 5.08
C CYS A 22 11.94 6.38 6.40
N GLN A 23 11.60 7.65 6.59
CA GLN A 23 11.92 8.43 7.80
C GLN A 23 10.79 8.39 8.83
N THR A 24 9.55 8.18 8.40
CA THR A 24 8.39 8.14 9.30
C THR A 24 7.56 6.86 9.14
N PRO A 25 6.78 6.48 10.16
CA PRO A 25 5.84 5.36 10.07
C PRO A 25 4.81 5.55 8.95
N GLU A 26 4.34 6.78 8.72
CA GLU A 26 3.36 7.12 7.69
C GLU A 26 3.95 6.94 6.30
N GLN A 27 5.19 7.39 6.09
CA GLN A 27 5.92 7.16 4.84
C GLN A 27 6.12 5.66 4.60
N ARG A 28 6.51 4.90 5.63
CA ARG A 28 6.66 3.44 5.53
C ARG A 28 5.35 2.76 5.15
N LEU A 29 4.24 3.15 5.78
CA LEU A 29 2.93 2.63 5.46
C LEU A 29 2.52 2.98 4.03
N TYR A 30 2.78 4.21 3.60
CA TYR A 30 2.53 4.63 2.23
C TYR A 30 3.30 3.78 1.22
N GLU A 31 4.62 3.61 1.38
CA GLU A 31 5.43 2.80 0.47
C GLU A 31 4.99 1.32 0.46
N GLN A 32 4.47 0.79 1.57
CA GLN A 32 3.90 -0.56 1.62
C GLN A 32 2.64 -0.68 0.76
N ILE A 33 1.74 0.31 0.79
CA ILE A 33 0.48 0.28 0.02
C ILE A 33 0.58 0.92 -1.36
N ARG A 34 1.63 1.69 -1.65
CA ARG A 34 1.80 2.47 -2.88
C ARG A 34 1.56 1.65 -4.15
N PRO A 35 2.12 0.41 -4.29
CA PRO A 35 1.84 -0.40 -5.47
C PRO A 35 0.39 -0.86 -5.61
N VAL A 36 -0.28 -1.07 -4.47
CA VAL A 36 -1.70 -1.44 -4.46
C VAL A 36 -2.53 -0.25 -4.94
N VAL A 37 -2.32 0.94 -4.36
CA VAL A 37 -3.16 2.12 -4.61
C VAL A 37 -2.88 2.80 -5.94
N LEU A 38 -1.60 2.95 -6.34
CA LEU A 38 -1.23 3.67 -7.57
C LEU A 38 -1.19 2.79 -8.82
N TYR A 39 -0.79 1.53 -8.66
CA TYR A 39 -0.54 0.61 -9.78
C TYR A 39 -1.51 -0.55 -9.85
N GLY A 40 -2.49 -0.61 -8.95
CA GLY A 40 -3.51 -1.67 -8.93
C GLY A 40 -2.94 -3.06 -8.68
N ILE A 41 -1.78 -3.18 -8.05
CA ILE A 41 -1.19 -4.46 -7.70
C ILE A 41 -2.09 -5.16 -6.67
N PRO A 42 -2.45 -6.43 -6.88
CA PRO A 42 -3.21 -7.18 -5.89
C PRO A 42 -2.53 -7.20 -4.52
N PRO A 43 -3.26 -6.98 -3.41
CA PRO A 43 -2.69 -7.06 -2.06
C PRO A 43 -1.95 -8.37 -1.78
N VAL A 44 -2.36 -9.47 -2.41
CA VAL A 44 -1.71 -10.79 -2.30
C VAL A 44 -0.31 -10.80 -2.90
N GLU A 45 -0.12 -10.19 -4.08
CA GLU A 45 1.21 -10.04 -4.71
C GLU A 45 2.09 -9.14 -3.83
N ARG A 46 1.53 -8.04 -3.33
CA ARG A 46 2.26 -7.12 -2.47
C ARG A 46 2.61 -7.72 -1.10
N ALA A 47 1.80 -8.63 -0.58
CA ALA A 47 2.08 -9.37 0.65
C ALA A 47 3.33 -10.25 0.51
N GLN A 48 3.51 -10.89 -0.65
CA GLN A 48 4.70 -11.69 -0.95
C GLN A 48 5.98 -10.83 -0.99
N GLU A 49 5.88 -9.61 -1.51
CA GLU A 49 7.00 -8.67 -1.53
C GLU A 49 7.35 -8.15 -0.13
N THR A 50 6.34 -7.75 0.66
CA THR A 50 6.56 -7.03 1.93
C THR A 50 6.62 -7.91 3.17
N GLY A 51 6.17 -9.17 3.09
CA GLY A 51 5.99 -10.05 4.25
C GLY A 51 4.80 -9.67 5.15
N LEU A 52 4.00 -8.67 4.78
CA LEU A 52 2.82 -8.26 5.53
C LEU A 52 1.61 -9.14 5.23
N ALA A 53 0.67 -9.20 6.18
CA ALA A 53 -0.61 -9.85 5.94
C ALA A 53 -1.40 -9.13 4.83
N GLU A 54 -1.94 -9.90 3.88
CA GLU A 54 -2.77 -9.39 2.78
C GLU A 54 -3.94 -8.53 3.29
N SER A 55 -4.60 -8.97 4.37
CA SER A 55 -5.73 -8.26 4.98
C SER A 55 -5.34 -6.87 5.50
N THR A 56 -4.12 -6.71 6.02
CA THR A 56 -3.57 -5.43 6.46
C THR A 56 -3.38 -4.49 5.27
N LEU A 57 -2.74 -4.96 4.20
CA LEU A 57 -2.54 -4.18 2.97
C LEU A 57 -3.88 -3.77 2.35
N ARG A 58 -4.84 -4.70 2.28
CA ARG A 58 -6.18 -4.46 1.76
C ARG A 58 -6.91 -3.37 2.55
N ARG A 59 -6.91 -3.46 3.88
CA ARG A 59 -7.55 -2.47 4.76
C ARG A 59 -6.90 -1.10 4.66
N ALA A 60 -5.56 -1.04 4.65
CA ALA A 60 -4.83 0.22 4.55
C ALA A 60 -5.05 0.88 3.18
N ALA A 61 -5.04 0.13 2.09
CA ALA A 61 -5.34 0.64 0.76
C ALA A 61 -6.80 1.14 0.65
N ALA A 62 -7.77 0.42 1.23
CA ALA A 62 -9.16 0.88 1.26
C ALA A 62 -9.35 2.16 2.07
N ALA A 63 -8.66 2.28 3.21
CA ALA A 63 -8.67 3.51 4.01
C ALA A 63 -8.05 4.68 3.24
N PHE A 64 -6.97 4.42 2.49
CA PHE A 64 -6.32 5.41 1.64
C PHE A 64 -7.23 5.87 0.49
N ASP A 65 -7.94 4.95 -0.17
CA ASP A 65 -8.91 5.32 -1.21
C ASP A 65 -10.02 6.22 -0.67
N THR A 66 -10.42 6.02 0.60
CA THR A 66 -11.52 6.73 1.23
C THR A 66 -11.09 8.09 1.80
N HIS A 67 -9.92 8.16 2.43
CA HIS A 67 -9.48 9.32 3.23
C HIS A 67 -8.19 9.96 2.72
N GLY A 68 -7.59 9.43 1.64
CA GLY A 68 -6.31 9.89 1.12
C GLY A 68 -5.18 9.79 2.15
N MET A 69 -4.26 10.74 2.10
CA MET A 69 -3.10 10.78 3.00
C MET A 69 -3.47 10.77 4.49
N MET A 70 -4.65 11.27 4.86
CA MET A 70 -5.10 11.28 6.27
C MET A 70 -5.18 9.87 6.87
N SER A 71 -5.45 8.83 6.06
CA SER A 71 -5.52 7.45 6.57
C SER A 71 -4.18 6.91 7.06
N LEU A 72 -3.06 7.54 6.68
CA LEU A 72 -1.72 7.11 7.05
C LEU A 72 -1.36 7.56 8.46
N PHE A 73 -1.91 8.69 8.89
CA PHE A 73 -1.70 9.26 10.21
C PHE A 73 -2.66 8.55 11.17
N ARG A 74 -2.12 7.75 12.08
CA ARG A 74 -2.95 7.26 13.20
C ARG A 74 -3.45 8.48 13.97
N PRO A 75 -4.69 8.49 14.47
CA PRO A 75 -5.05 9.44 15.52
C PRO A 75 -4.08 9.18 16.68
N THR A 76 -3.17 10.11 16.94
CA THR A 76 -2.48 10.15 18.22
C THR A 76 -3.59 10.25 19.24
N LYS A 77 -3.72 9.27 20.15
CA LYS A 77 -4.55 9.50 21.33
C LYS A 77 -4.04 10.79 21.97
N ALA A 78 -4.91 11.78 22.04
CA ALA A 78 -4.66 13.01 22.80
C ALA A 78 -4.40 12.67 24.27
#